data_AF-A0A7L4HHD8-F1
#
_entry.id   AF-A0A7L4HHD8-F1
#
_cell.length_a   1.000
_cell.length_b   1.000
_cell.length_c   1.000
_cell.angle_alpha   90.00
_cell.angle_beta   90.00
_cell.angle_gamma   90.00
#
_symmetry.space_group_name_H-M   'P 1'
#
loop_
_entity.id
_entity.type
_entity.pdbx_description
1 polymer ?
#
loop_
_entity_poly.entity_id
_entity_poly.type
_entity_poly.pdbx_seq_one_letter_code
_entity_poly.pdbx_strand_id
1 'polypeptide(L)'
;DEELMGLSVRELNHHLRGLSKEEVARLKQRRRTLKNRGYAASCRVKRVCQKEELQKQKMELEWEVDKLARENAAMRLELDTLRGKYEALQGFARTMATHGPPAKVATASVITIVKS
;
A
#
# COMPACT_ATOMS: atom_id res chain seq x y z
N ASP A 1 20.79 39.19 -10.58
CA ASP A 1 20.37 38.27 -9.50
C ASP A 1 20.68 36.81 -9.79
N GLU A 2 20.27 36.26 -10.95
CA GLU A 2 20.57 34.86 -11.32
C GLU A 2 22.08 34.58 -11.43
N GLU A 3 22.82 35.45 -12.12
CA GLU A 3 24.27 35.39 -12.21
C GLU A 3 24.92 35.30 -10.82
N LEU A 4 24.53 36.18 -9.89
CA LEU A 4 25.05 36.20 -8.51
C LEU A 4 24.74 34.93 -7.72
N MET A 5 23.58 34.30 -7.96
CA MET A 5 23.25 33.00 -7.36
C MET A 5 24.12 31.88 -7.94
N GLY A 6 24.33 31.90 -9.26
CA GLY A 6 25.05 30.90 -10.05
C GLY A 6 26.56 30.88 -9.86
N LEU A 7 27.18 32.03 -9.53
CA LEU A 7 28.62 32.08 -9.22
C LEU A 7 28.99 31.05 -8.15
N SER A 8 30.04 30.30 -8.33
CA SER A 8 30.68 29.56 -7.23
C SER A 8 31.22 30.52 -6.17
N VAL A 9 31.60 29.98 -5.00
CA VAL A 9 32.27 30.79 -3.96
C VAL A 9 33.58 31.39 -4.48
N ARG A 10 34.31 30.65 -5.33
CA ARG A 10 35.57 31.09 -5.92
C ARG A 10 35.39 32.26 -6.88
N GLU A 11 34.43 32.17 -7.78
CA GLU A 11 34.14 33.24 -8.76
C GLU A 11 33.59 34.48 -8.06
N LEU A 12 32.71 34.29 -7.07
CA LEU A 12 32.26 35.41 -6.22
C LEU A 12 33.45 36.11 -5.56
N ASN A 13 34.35 35.36 -4.93
CA ASN A 13 35.52 35.94 -4.26
C ASN A 13 36.47 36.63 -5.24
N HIS A 14 36.53 36.20 -6.49
CA HIS A 14 37.27 36.91 -7.54
C HIS A 14 36.62 38.26 -7.85
N HIS A 15 35.30 38.29 -8.06
CA HIS A 15 34.53 39.52 -8.32
C HIS A 15 34.55 40.51 -7.16
N LEU A 16 34.77 40.04 -5.93
CA LEU A 16 34.83 40.87 -4.73
C LEU A 16 36.19 41.57 -4.55
N ARG A 17 37.23 41.24 -5.33
CA ARG A 17 38.56 41.87 -5.21
C ARG A 17 38.49 43.34 -5.62
N GLY A 18 39.13 44.20 -4.83
CA GLY A 18 39.19 45.64 -5.10
C GLY A 18 37.94 46.43 -4.67
N LEU A 19 36.89 45.75 -4.17
CA LEU A 19 35.71 46.42 -3.61
C LEU A 19 35.93 46.85 -2.16
N SER A 20 35.21 47.89 -1.74
CA SER A 20 35.17 48.32 -0.33
C SER A 20 34.52 47.28 0.58
N LYS A 21 34.77 47.37 1.89
CA LYS A 21 34.18 46.45 2.88
C LYS A 21 32.65 46.52 2.85
N GLU A 22 32.08 47.71 2.73
CA GLU A 22 30.63 47.92 2.66
C GLU A 22 30.02 47.24 1.43
N GLU A 23 30.66 47.37 0.26
CA GLU A 23 30.19 46.76 -0.98
C GLU A 23 30.26 45.24 -0.93
N VAL A 24 31.35 44.68 -0.37
CA VAL A 24 31.49 43.24 -0.15
C VAL A 24 30.38 42.71 0.75
N ALA A 25 30.10 43.40 1.86
CA ALA A 25 29.03 43.01 2.78
C ALA A 25 27.65 43.06 2.09
N ARG A 26 27.38 44.12 1.33
CA ARG A 26 26.13 44.29 0.57
C ARG A 26 25.92 43.16 -0.46
N LEU A 27 26.96 42.82 -1.23
CA LEU A 27 26.90 41.75 -2.23
C LEU A 27 26.69 40.37 -1.60
N LYS A 28 27.41 40.06 -0.51
CA LYS A 28 27.23 38.81 0.24
C LYS A 28 25.83 38.72 0.84
N GLN A 29 25.32 39.80 1.42
CA GLN A 29 23.98 39.83 1.97
C GLN A 29 22.91 39.68 0.88
N ARG A 30 23.06 40.37 -0.26
CA ARG A 30 22.15 40.20 -1.41
C ARG A 30 22.13 38.76 -1.88
N ARG A 31 23.30 38.13 -2.02
CA ARG A 31 23.42 36.72 -2.40
C ARG A 31 22.76 35.78 -1.40
N ARG A 32 22.92 36.02 -0.10
CA ARG A 32 22.27 35.23 0.97
C ARG A 32 20.75 35.32 0.87
N THR A 33 20.21 36.53 0.71
CA THR A 33 18.77 36.75 0.55
C THR A 33 18.22 36.01 -0.68
N LEU A 34 18.93 36.05 -1.80
CA LEU A 34 18.54 35.34 -3.02
C LEU A 34 18.55 33.81 -2.84
N LYS A 35 19.61 33.25 -2.25
CA LYS A 35 19.66 31.81 -1.94
C LYS A 35 18.55 31.39 -0.99
N ASN A 36 18.31 32.17 0.07
CA ASN A 36 17.23 31.90 1.02
C ASN A 36 15.85 31.91 0.37
N ARG A 37 15.62 32.78 -0.62
CA ARG A 37 14.40 32.76 -1.43
C ARG A 37 14.25 31.43 -2.17
N GLY A 38 15.33 30.94 -2.80
CA GLY A 38 15.37 29.62 -3.44
C GLY A 38 15.08 28.49 -2.46
N TYR A 39 15.73 28.49 -1.30
CA TYR A 39 15.48 27.49 -0.25
C TYR A 39 14.04 27.49 0.24
N ALA A 40 13.40 28.66 0.37
CA ALA A 40 11.98 28.75 0.75
C ALA A 40 11.06 28.14 -0.32
N ALA A 41 11.36 28.31 -1.61
CA ALA A 41 10.63 27.66 -2.69
C ALA A 41 10.82 26.14 -2.66
N SER A 42 12.08 25.67 -2.61
CA SER A 42 12.39 24.23 -2.52
C SER A 42 11.79 23.58 -1.27
N CYS A 43 11.74 24.29 -0.14
CA CYS A 43 11.10 23.79 1.09
C CYS A 43 9.60 23.56 0.89
N ARG A 44 8.90 24.49 0.23
CA ARG A 44 7.47 24.33 -0.10
C ARG A 44 7.24 23.12 -1.01
N VAL A 45 8.04 23.00 -2.08
CA VAL A 45 7.95 21.85 -3.00
C VAL A 45 8.19 20.53 -2.26
N LYS A 46 9.28 20.42 -1.49
CA LYS A 46 9.58 19.21 -0.70
C LYS A 46 8.43 18.84 0.23
N ARG A 47 7.82 19.82 0.91
CA ARG A 47 6.70 19.57 1.82
C ARG A 47 5.47 19.04 1.09
N VAL A 48 5.13 19.62 -0.06
CA VAL A 48 3.99 19.18 -0.87
C VAL A 48 4.23 17.76 -1.38
N CYS A 49 5.38 17.50 -2.01
CA CYS A 49 5.71 16.16 -2.50
C CYS A 49 5.74 15.12 -1.37
N GLN A 50 6.27 15.46 -0.19
CA GLN A 50 6.27 14.55 0.97
C GLN A 50 4.84 14.24 1.44
N LYS A 51 3.95 15.24 1.45
CA LYS A 51 2.54 15.02 1.80
C LYS A 51 1.86 14.10 0.79
N GLU A 52 2.06 14.35 -0.50
CA GLU A 52 1.48 13.53 -1.58
C GLU A 52 1.96 12.08 -1.52
N GLU A 53 3.26 11.87 -1.27
CA GLU A 53 3.84 10.53 -1.10
C GLU A 53 3.23 9.81 0.11
N LEU A 54 3.09 10.49 1.25
CA LEU A 54 2.41 9.91 2.42
C LEU A 54 0.94 9.58 2.14
N GLN A 55 0.24 10.40 1.36
CA GLN A 55 -1.15 10.12 0.96
C GLN A 55 -1.24 8.90 0.05
N LYS A 56 -0.30 8.75 -0.89
CA LYS A 56 -0.20 7.58 -1.76
C LYS A 56 0.06 6.31 -0.95
N GLN A 57 1.04 6.34 -0.04
CA GLN A 57 1.35 5.21 0.85
C GLN A 57 0.16 4.82 1.72
N LYS A 58 -0.59 5.82 2.24
CA LYS A 58 -1.82 5.57 2.99
C LYS A 58 -2.84 4.81 2.13
N MET A 59 -3.09 5.28 0.91
CA MET A 59 -4.06 4.63 0.00
C MET A 59 -3.65 3.20 -0.36
N GLU A 60 -2.36 2.96 -0.61
CA GLU A 60 -1.83 1.63 -0.89
C GLU A 60 -2.03 0.68 0.31
N LEU A 61 -1.77 1.16 1.53
CA LEU A 61 -1.98 0.37 2.75
C LEU A 61 -3.46 0.10 3.01
N GLU A 62 -4.35 1.08 2.82
CA GLU A 62 -5.80 0.89 2.93
C GLU A 62 -6.29 -0.19 1.95
N TRP A 63 -5.81 -0.14 0.71
CA TRP A 63 -6.15 -1.14 -0.30
C TRP A 63 -5.66 -2.56 0.08
N GLU A 64 -4.43 -2.70 0.59
CA GLU A 64 -3.90 -4.01 0.98
C GLU A 64 -4.65 -4.58 2.19
N VAL A 65 -5.02 -3.73 3.17
CA VAL A 65 -5.85 -4.14 4.31
C VAL A 65 -7.20 -4.69 3.82
N ASP A 66 -7.87 -3.97 2.93
CA ASP A 66 -9.16 -4.38 2.38
C ASP A 66 -9.05 -5.69 1.59
N LYS A 67 -7.98 -5.86 0.82
CA LYS A 67 -7.69 -7.09 0.09
C LYS A 67 -7.49 -8.27 1.03
N LEU A 68 -6.62 -8.13 2.03
CA LEU A 68 -6.35 -9.17 3.02
C LEU A 68 -7.60 -9.51 3.84
N ALA A 69 -8.44 -8.53 4.17
CA ALA A 69 -9.70 -8.76 4.86
C ALA A 69 -10.66 -9.63 4.04
N ARG A 70 -10.78 -9.38 2.73
CA ARG A 70 -11.58 -10.21 1.81
C ARG A 70 -11.03 -11.63 1.69
N GLU A 71 -9.72 -11.77 1.52
CA GLU A 71 -9.05 -13.07 1.43
C GLU A 71 -9.23 -13.88 2.72
N ASN A 72 -9.10 -13.24 3.89
CA ASN A 72 -9.31 -13.88 5.18
C ASN A 72 -10.76 -14.35 5.36
N ALA A 73 -11.73 -13.52 4.98
CA ALA A 73 -13.15 -13.90 5.04
C ALA A 73 -13.45 -15.11 4.13
N ALA A 74 -12.88 -15.14 2.93
CA ALA A 74 -13.02 -16.27 2.02
C ALA A 74 -12.42 -17.56 2.60
N MET A 75 -11.19 -17.49 3.12
CA MET A 75 -10.53 -18.64 3.76
C MET A 75 -11.30 -19.17 4.97
N ARG A 76 -11.88 -18.28 5.79
CA ARG A 76 -12.74 -18.67 6.92
C ARG A 76 -13.97 -19.46 6.46
N LEU A 77 -14.63 -19.00 5.40
CA LEU A 77 -15.80 -19.69 4.84
C LEU A 77 -15.42 -21.09 4.28
N GLU A 78 -14.27 -21.19 3.63
CA GLU A 78 -13.75 -22.48 3.15
C GLU A 78 -13.46 -23.44 4.32
N LEU A 79 -12.83 -22.94 5.38
CA LEU A 79 -12.57 -23.73 6.59
C LEU A 79 -13.86 -24.21 7.26
N ASP A 80 -14.86 -23.35 7.40
CA ASP A 80 -16.16 -23.71 7.98
C ASP A 80 -16.87 -24.77 7.14
N THR A 81 -16.81 -24.63 5.81
CA THR A 81 -17.37 -25.61 4.87
C THR A 81 -16.68 -26.97 5.01
N LEU A 82 -15.34 -26.97 5.08
CA LEU A 82 -14.56 -28.20 5.21
C LEU A 82 -14.79 -28.87 6.57
N ARG A 83 -14.88 -28.08 7.64
CA ARG A 83 -15.22 -28.55 8.98
C ARG A 83 -16.59 -29.21 9.02
N GLY A 84 -17.60 -28.59 8.40
CA GLY A 84 -18.94 -29.18 8.30
C GLY A 84 -18.95 -30.53 7.56
N LYS A 85 -18.19 -30.65 6.45
CA LYS A 85 -18.02 -31.93 5.74
C LYS A 85 -17.34 -32.99 6.61
N TYR A 86 -16.30 -32.60 7.34
CA TYR A 86 -15.59 -33.50 8.25
C TYR A 86 -16.48 -33.99 9.40
N GLU A 87 -17.23 -33.09 10.03
CA GLU A 87 -18.16 -33.43 11.11
C GLU A 87 -19.28 -34.36 10.63
N ALA A 88 -19.82 -34.13 9.42
CA ALA A 88 -20.81 -35.02 8.81
C ALA A 88 -20.25 -36.43 8.56
N LEU A 89 -19.02 -36.54 8.02
CA LEU A 89 -18.36 -37.82 7.80
C LEU A 89 -18.06 -38.54 9.12
N GLN A 90 -17.62 -37.81 10.15
CA GLN A 90 -17.36 -38.35 11.46
C GLN A 90 -18.66 -38.83 12.14
N GLY A 91 -19.75 -38.08 12.00
CA GLY A 91 -21.09 -38.47 12.42
C GLY A 91 -21.54 -39.78 11.76
N PHE A 92 -21.40 -39.85 10.43
CA PHE A 92 -21.71 -41.06 9.66
C PHE A 92 -20.90 -42.28 10.15
N ALA A 93 -19.59 -42.13 10.32
CA ALA A 93 -18.72 -43.21 10.82
C ALA A 93 -19.12 -43.69 12.22
N ARG A 94 -19.52 -42.78 13.12
CA ARG A 94 -20.03 -43.13 14.46
C ARG A 94 -21.33 -43.90 14.39
N THR A 95 -22.28 -43.47 13.56
CA THR A 95 -23.55 -44.19 13.34
C THR A 95 -23.30 -45.59 12.80
N MET A 96 -22.39 -45.74 11.83
CA MET A 96 -21.99 -47.05 11.28
C MET A 96 -21.38 -47.97 12.36
N ALA A 97 -20.54 -47.42 13.25
CA ALA A 97 -19.89 -48.19 14.31
C ALA A 97 -20.84 -48.63 15.43
N THR A 98 -21.91 -47.86 15.69
CA THR A 98 -22.87 -48.10 16.79
C THR A 98 -24.07 -48.93 16.37
N HIS A 99 -24.57 -48.76 15.15
CA HIS A 99 -25.78 -49.43 14.67
C HIS A 99 -25.53 -50.48 13.58
N GLY A 100 -24.27 -50.69 13.18
CA GLY A 100 -23.93 -51.53 12.04
C GLY A 100 -24.39 -50.92 10.70
N PRO A 101 -24.13 -51.57 9.56
CA PRO A 101 -24.59 -51.07 8.27
C PRO A 101 -26.11 -50.91 8.25
N PRO A 102 -26.65 -49.76 7.77
CA PRO A 102 -28.09 -49.64 7.60
C PRO A 102 -28.53 -50.78 6.70
N ALA A 103 -29.55 -51.53 7.14
CA ALA A 103 -30.17 -52.56 6.31
C ALA A 103 -30.47 -51.95 4.94
N LYS A 104 -30.01 -52.62 3.88
CA LYS A 104 -30.16 -52.18 2.49
C LYS A 104 -31.63 -51.81 2.25
N VAL A 105 -31.97 -50.52 2.31
CA VAL A 105 -33.27 -50.07 1.83
C VAL A 105 -33.21 -50.24 0.33
N ALA A 106 -33.91 -51.24 -0.18
CA ALA A 106 -34.01 -51.53 -1.59
C ALA A 106 -34.45 -50.26 -2.31
N THR A 107 -33.55 -49.68 -3.10
CA THR A 107 -33.89 -48.66 -4.09
C THR A 107 -34.82 -49.33 -5.09
N ALA A 108 -36.13 -49.11 -4.95
CA ALA A 108 -37.10 -49.50 -5.95
C ALA A 108 -36.77 -48.77 -7.26
N SER A 109 -36.23 -49.51 -8.23
CA SER A 109 -35.98 -49.04 -9.58
C SER A 109 -37.30 -48.60 -10.21
N VAL A 110 -37.47 -47.29 -10.42
CA VAL A 110 -38.54 -46.75 -11.26
C VAL A 110 -38.14 -47.01 -12.70
N ILE A 111 -38.62 -48.11 -13.27
CA ILE A 111 -38.55 -48.39 -14.70
C ILE A 111 -39.68 -47.62 -15.37
N THR A 112 -39.36 -46.49 -16.01
CA THR A 112 -40.28 -45.77 -16.89
C THR A 112 -40.44 -46.56 -18.18
N ILE A 113 -41.57 -47.26 -18.33
CA ILE A 113 -41.98 -47.84 -19.61
C ILE A 113 -42.48 -46.69 -20.49
N VAL A 114 -41.63 -46.24 -21.42
CA VAL A 114 -42.07 -45.45 -22.57
C VAL A 114 -42.75 -46.41 -23.54
N LYS A 115 -44.06 -46.26 -23.74
CA LYS A 115 -44.82 -46.99 -24.76
C LYS A 115 -44.95 -46.10 -25.99
N SER A 116 -44.65 -46.69 -27.15
CA SER A 116 -44.64 -46.12 -28.50
C SER A 116 -45.93 -45.43 -28.91
#